data_AF-A0A3G1B3Z3-F1
#
_entry.id   AF-A0A3G1B3Z3-F1
#
_cell.length_a   1.000
_cell.length_b   1.000
_cell.length_c   1.000
_cell.angle_alpha   90.00
_cell.angle_beta   90.00
_cell.angle_gamma   90.00
#
_symmetry.space_group_name_H-M   'P 1'
#
loop_
_entity.id
_entity.type
_entity.pdbx_description
1 polymer ?
#
loop_
_entity_poly.entity_id
_entity_poly.type
_entity_poly.pdbx_seq_one_letter_code
_entity_poly.pdbx_strand_id
1 'polypeptide(L)'
;MSLEDLRTKAIYQNSIDTWIAACDEKKIDWYETEHYKKFIAHLLQNGLNLKKFPLCIKETGGMYERGKDKSKFAEILAQLTDPNAAAYTIKLNDQALKIIRDFKLEN
;
A
#
# COMPACT_ATOMS: atom_id res chain seq x y z
N MET A 1 3.22 6.88 -10.76
CA MET A 1 4.58 6.73 -10.18
C MET A 1 4.85 5.24 -10.01
N SER A 2 5.97 4.72 -10.51
CA SER A 2 6.27 3.28 -10.49
C SER A 2 6.91 2.82 -9.17
N LEU A 3 6.86 1.51 -8.89
CA LEU A 3 7.50 0.92 -7.70
C LEU A 3 9.02 1.15 -7.66
N GLU A 4 9.68 1.21 -8.82
CA GLU A 4 11.11 1.49 -8.93
C GLU A 4 11.45 2.94 -8.57
N ASP A 5 10.56 3.88 -8.91
CA ASP A 5 10.67 5.29 -8.56
C ASP A 5 10.56 5.48 -7.03
N LEU A 6 9.61 4.77 -6.41
CA LEU A 6 9.46 4.70 -4.95
C LEU A 6 10.71 4.13 -4.28
N ARG A 7 11.23 2.99 -4.76
CA ARG A 7 12.44 2.35 -4.22
C ARG A 7 13.64 3.29 -4.26
N THR A 8 13.78 4.07 -5.33
CA THR A 8 14.88 5.02 -5.51
C THR A 8 14.79 6.19 -4.52
N LYS A 9 13.58 6.63 -4.16
CA LYS A 9 13.36 7.70 -3.18
C LYS A 9 13.59 7.24 -1.74
N ALA A 10 13.06 6.07 -1.37
CA ALA A 10 13.35 5.44 -0.10
C ALA A 10 13.12 3.92 -0.17
N ILE A 11 14.04 3.16 0.43
CA ILE A 11 13.95 1.71 0.48
C ILE A 11 12.81 1.21 1.39
N TYR A 12 12.44 2.00 2.40
CA TYR A 12 11.29 1.72 3.26
C TYR A 12 10.14 2.62 2.86
N GLN A 13 9.06 1.99 2.38
CA GLN A 13 7.86 2.68 1.92
C GLN A 13 6.67 2.27 2.77
N ASN A 14 5.67 3.15 2.84
CA ASN A 14 4.38 2.78 3.39
C ASN A 14 3.67 1.82 2.42
N SER A 15 2.93 0.87 2.96
CA SER A 15 2.15 -0.10 2.22
C SER A 15 1.09 0.56 1.35
N ILE A 16 0.53 1.70 1.79
CA ILE A 16 -0.42 2.48 1.01
C ILE A 16 0.26 3.10 -0.23
N ASP A 17 1.42 3.74 -0.08
CA ASP A 17 2.17 4.28 -1.24
C ASP A 17 2.59 3.17 -2.21
N THR A 18 3.04 2.05 -1.65
CA THR A 18 3.41 0.86 -2.43
C THR A 18 2.21 0.32 -3.21
N TRP A 19 1.04 0.24 -2.57
CA TRP A 19 -0.20 -0.20 -3.20
C TRP A 19 -0.64 0.76 -4.32
N ILE A 20 -0.59 2.07 -4.07
CA ILE A 20 -0.93 3.09 -5.06
C ILE A 20 -0.03 2.96 -6.30
N ALA A 21 1.29 2.81 -6.11
CA ALA A 21 2.22 2.64 -7.22
C ALA A 21 2.03 1.32 -7.97
N ALA A 22 1.81 0.21 -7.26
CA ALA A 22 1.52 -1.08 -7.89
C ALA A 22 0.22 -1.04 -8.71
N CYS A 23 -0.80 -0.34 -8.20
CA CYS A 23 -2.06 -0.11 -8.92
C CYS A 23 -1.88 0.81 -10.12
N ASP A 24 -1.09 1.88 -9.99
CA ASP A 24 -0.78 2.79 -11.08
C ASP A 24 -0.09 2.06 -12.25
N GLU A 25 0.89 1.19 -11.95
CA GLU A 25 1.55 0.34 -12.96
C GLU A 25 0.55 -0.59 -13.67
N LYS A 26 -0.44 -1.11 -12.95
CA LYS A 26 -1.43 -2.07 -13.46
C LYS A 26 -2.74 -1.41 -13.95
N LYS A 27 -2.85 -0.08 -13.88
CA LYS A 27 -4.09 0.70 -14.14
C LYS A 27 -5.31 0.19 -13.34
N ILE A 28 -5.09 -0.22 -12.09
CA ILE A 28 -6.12 -0.69 -11.16
C ILE A 28 -6.58 0.46 -10.27
N ASP A 29 -7.86 0.44 -9.88
CA ASP A 29 -8.37 1.39 -8.88
C ASP A 29 -7.86 1.02 -7.48
N TRP A 30 -7.00 1.87 -6.92
CA TRP A 30 -6.41 1.64 -5.60
C TRP A 30 -7.34 2.00 -4.44
N TYR A 31 -8.47 2.68 -4.70
CA TYR A 31 -9.37 3.21 -3.65
C TYR A 31 -10.29 2.14 -3.04
N GLU A 32 -10.23 0.92 -3.57
CA GLU A 32 -10.96 -0.26 -3.10
C GLU A 32 -10.23 -0.88 -1.88
N THR A 33 -10.83 -0.75 -0.69
CA THR A 33 -10.21 -1.23 0.56
C THR A 33 -10.07 -2.76 0.60
N GLU A 34 -10.97 -3.49 -0.06
CA GLU A 34 -10.88 -4.96 -0.15
C GLU A 34 -9.68 -5.42 -0.97
N HIS A 35 -9.37 -4.74 -2.06
CA HIS A 35 -8.18 -5.02 -2.86
C HIS A 35 -6.89 -4.75 -2.07
N TYR A 36 -6.87 -3.67 -1.30
CA TYR A 36 -5.76 -3.38 -0.41
C TYR A 36 -5.57 -4.46 0.67
N LYS A 37 -6.65 -4.92 1.32
CA LYS A 37 -6.57 -6.02 2.30
C LYS A 37 -6.02 -7.30 1.67
N LYS A 38 -6.50 -7.67 0.48
CA LYS A 38 -6.00 -8.83 -0.28
C LYS A 38 -4.53 -8.67 -0.62
N PHE A 39 -4.10 -7.46 -0.99
CA PHE A 39 -2.70 -7.14 -1.25
C PHE A 39 -1.83 -7.36 0.00
N ILE A 40 -2.21 -6.79 1.15
CA ILE A 40 -1.47 -6.99 2.41
C ILE A 40 -1.40 -8.48 2.79
N ALA A 41 -2.52 -9.19 2.68
CA ALA A 41 -2.56 -10.63 2.94
C ALA A 41 -1.60 -11.39 2.02
N HIS A 42 -1.55 -11.08 0.73
CA HIS A 42 -0.63 -11.69 -0.22
C HIS A 42 0.83 -11.43 0.16
N LEU A 43 1.19 -10.21 0.58
CA LEU A 43 2.55 -9.91 1.03
C LEU A 43 2.93 -10.73 2.26
N LEU A 44 2.04 -10.84 3.25
CA LEU A 44 2.24 -11.62 4.46
C LEU A 44 2.38 -13.12 4.15
N GLN A 45 1.52 -13.66 3.29
CA GLN A 45 1.57 -15.07 2.88
C GLN A 45 2.86 -15.42 2.14
N ASN A 46 3.43 -14.48 1.40
CA ASN A 46 4.72 -14.63 0.74
C ASN A 46 5.93 -14.34 1.66
N GLY A 47 5.71 -14.20 2.96
CA GLY A 47 6.77 -14.06 3.95
C GLY A 47 7.49 -12.71 3.94
N LEU A 48 6.87 -11.66 3.39
CA LEU A 48 7.44 -10.31 3.48
C LEU A 48 7.38 -9.81 4.92
N ASN A 49 8.50 -9.25 5.38
CA ASN A 49 8.58 -8.63 6.69
C ASN A 49 7.89 -7.26 6.68
N LEU A 50 6.61 -7.28 7.04
CA LEU A 50 5.79 -6.09 7.22
C LEU A 50 5.86 -5.63 8.67
N LYS A 51 6.31 -4.40 8.90
CA LYS A 51 6.25 -3.79 10.24
C LYS A 51 5.04 -2.89 10.33
N LYS A 52 4.18 -3.07 11.32
CA LYS A 52 3.05 -2.16 11.54
C LYS A 52 3.59 -0.74 11.65
N PHE A 53 3.13 0.13 10.77
CA PHE A 53 3.47 1.54 10.86
C PHE A 53 2.55 2.14 11.92
N PRO A 54 3.08 2.73 13.01
CA PRO A 54 2.24 3.46 13.93
C PRO A 54 1.67 4.66 13.17
N LEU A 55 0.46 4.50 12.64
CA LEU A 55 -0.32 5.62 12.12
C LEU A 55 -0.63 6.52 13.32
N CYS A 56 0.27 7.46 13.60
CA CYS A 56 -0.08 8.61 14.41
C CYS A 56 -1.05 9.41 13.54
N ILE A 57 -2.35 9.19 13.73
CA ILE A 57 -3.38 9.99 13.05
C ILE A 57 -3.36 11.37 13.67
N LYS A 58 -2.38 12.17 13.27
CA LYS A 58 -2.31 13.58 13.56
C LYS A 58 -1.54 14.27 12.45
N GLU A 59 -2.03 14.24 11.20
CA GLU A 59 -1.40 15.08 10.19
C GLU A 59 -2.33 15.45 9.02
N THR A 60 -2.56 16.76 8.95
CA THR A 60 -2.95 17.62 7.83
C THR A 60 -2.92 16.94 6.46
N GLY A 61 -4.09 16.88 5.83
CA GLY A 61 -4.31 16.27 4.52
C GLY A 61 -3.43 16.87 3.43
N GLY A 62 -2.56 16.04 2.85
CA GLY A 62 -1.94 16.28 1.56
C GLY A 62 -2.89 15.81 0.46
N MET A 63 -3.43 16.74 -0.30
CA MET A 63 -4.32 16.49 -1.45
C MET A 63 -3.53 15.70 -2.51
N TYR A 64 -3.95 14.48 -2.84
CA TYR A 64 -3.44 13.78 -4.03
C TYR A 64 -4.32 14.18 -5.22
N GLU A 65 -3.70 14.70 -6.28
CA GLU A 65 -4.34 15.27 -7.46
C GLU A 65 -5.16 14.22 -8.22
N ARG A 66 -6.47 14.14 -7.91
CA ARG A 66 -7.62 13.71 -8.76
C ARG A 66 -8.90 13.45 -7.95
N GLY A 67 -9.09 14.14 -6.82
CA GLY A 67 -10.29 13.96 -5.98
C GLY A 67 -10.31 12.68 -5.12
N LYS A 68 -9.21 11.92 -5.11
CA LYS A 68 -9.00 10.77 -4.21
C LYS A 68 -7.94 11.14 -3.18
N ASP A 69 -8.39 11.40 -1.97
CA ASP A 69 -7.50 11.72 -0.86
C ASP A 69 -6.90 10.43 -0.30
N LYS A 70 -5.58 10.25 -0.46
CA LYS A 70 -4.83 9.19 0.23
C LYS A 70 -5.09 9.21 1.74
N SER A 71 -5.22 10.40 2.33
CA SER A 71 -5.56 10.57 3.75
C SER A 71 -6.94 9.99 4.09
N LYS A 72 -7.97 10.20 3.25
CA LYS A 72 -9.29 9.58 3.47
C LYS A 72 -9.23 8.07 3.32
N PHE A 73 -8.50 7.56 2.32
CA PHE A 73 -8.33 6.13 2.16
C PHE A 73 -7.66 5.49 3.39
N ALA A 74 -6.59 6.11 3.90
CA ALA A 74 -5.93 5.68 5.12
C ALA A 74 -6.86 5.77 6.35
N GLU A 75 -7.72 6.78 6.42
CA GLU A 75 -8.71 6.93 7.49
C GLU A 75 -9.78 5.82 7.43
N ILE A 76 -10.32 5.53 6.24
CA ILE A 76 -11.28 4.43 6.06
C ILE A 76 -10.64 3.11 6.47
N LEU A 77 -9.40 2.85 6.03
CA LEU A 77 -8.64 1.67 6.43
C LEU A 77 -8.42 1.60 7.96
N ALA A 78 -8.12 2.73 8.61
CA ALA A 78 -7.92 2.78 10.05
C ALA A 78 -9.21 2.54 10.86
N GLN A 79 -10.38 2.80 10.28
CA GLN A 79 -11.68 2.48 10.87
C GLN A 79 -12.02 0.98 10.78
N LEU A 80 -11.37 0.24 9.87
CA LEU A 80 -11.55 -1.21 9.76
C LEU A 80 -10.82 -1.92 10.90
N THR A 81 -11.49 -2.87 11.54
CA THR A 81 -10.91 -3.73 12.58
C THR A 81 -10.05 -4.87 12.02
N ASP A 82 -9.93 -4.96 10.69
CA ASP A 82 -9.17 -6.00 10.00
C ASP A 82 -7.66 -5.72 10.09
N PRO A 83 -6.83 -6.68 10.53
CA PRO A 83 -5.38 -6.48 10.62
C PRO A 83 -4.76 -6.15 9.25
N ASN A 84 -5.30 -6.69 8.15
CA ASN A 84 -4.80 -6.43 6.80
C ASN A 84 -5.20 -5.04 6.27
N ALA A 85 -6.07 -4.31 6.97
CA ALA A 85 -6.39 -2.93 6.66
C ALA A 85 -5.37 -1.94 7.26
N ALA A 86 -4.54 -2.37 8.22
CA ALA A 86 -3.55 -1.49 8.82
C ALA A 86 -2.50 -1.01 7.79
N ALA A 87 -1.85 0.12 8.08
CA ALA A 87 -0.68 0.56 7.34
C ALA A 87 0.58 -0.15 7.87
N TYR A 88 1.45 -0.53 6.94
CA TYR A 88 2.68 -1.24 7.20
C TYR A 88 3.84 -0.55 6.51
N THR A 89 5.03 -0.65 7.09
CA THR A 89 6.28 -0.35 6.39
C THR A 89 6.76 -1.58 5.65
N ILE A 90 6.99 -1.41 4.35
CA ILE A 90 7.52 -2.42 3.43
C ILE A 90 8.93 -2.01 3.03
N LYS A 91 9.87 -2.95 3.07
CA LYS A 91 11.19 -2.78 2.47
C LYS A 91 11.12 -3.16 0.99
N LEU A 92 11.19 -2.19 0.08
CA LEU A 92 11.18 -2.42 -1.37
C LEU A 92 12.55 -2.93 -1.88
N ASN A 93 12.89 -4.18 -1.53
CA ASN A 93 14.00 -4.90 -2.15
C ASN A 93 13.53 -5.68 -3.39
N ASP A 94 14.45 -6.29 -4.12
CA ASP A 94 14.14 -7.04 -5.35
C ASP A 94 13.12 -8.16 -5.14
N GLN A 95 13.20 -8.86 -4.00
CA GLN A 95 12.23 -9.88 -3.62
C GLN A 95 10.82 -9.29 -3.41
N ALA A 96 10.71 -8.19 -2.66
CA ALA A 96 9.45 -7.50 -2.42
C ALA A 96 8.83 -6.99 -3.72
N LEU A 97 9.62 -6.36 -4.58
CA LEU A 97 9.16 -5.91 -5.90
C LEU A 97 8.60 -7.05 -6.74
N LYS A 98 9.28 -8.21 -6.73
CA LYS A 98 8.81 -9.40 -7.44
C LYS A 98 7.46 -9.88 -6.90
N ILE A 99 7.31 -9.99 -5.58
CA ILE A 99 6.05 -10.42 -4.94
C ILE A 99 4.92 -9.42 -5.20
N ILE A 100 5.19 -8.12 -5.06
CA ILE A 100 4.21 -7.05 -5.31
C ILE A 100 3.75 -7.08 -6.79
N ARG A 101 4.66 -7.34 -7.72
CA ARG A 101 4.33 -7.44 -9.15
C ARG A 101 3.60 -8.74 -9.48
N ASP A 102 3.91 -9.82 -8.77
CA ASP A 102 3.23 -11.12 -8.90
C ASP A 102 1.77 -11.07 -8.43
N PHE A 103 1.45 -10.20 -7.46
CA PHE A 103 0.08 -9.98 -7.01
C PHE A 103 -0.87 -9.71 -8.17
N LYS A 104 -1.93 -10.52 -8.25
CA LYS A 104 -3.03 -10.36 -9.19
C LYS A 104 -4.32 -10.24 -8.39
N LEU A 105 -5.15 -9.29 -8.76
CA LEU A 105 -6.54 -9.29 -8.34
C LEU A 105 -7.21 -10.43 -9.12
N GLU A 106 -7.37 -11.58 -8.48
CA GLU A 106 -8.22 -12.64 -9.02
C GLU A 106 -9.66 -12.09 -9.12
N ASN A 107 -10.26 -12.28 -10.30
CA ASN A 107 -11.67 -11.96 -10.59
C ASN A 107 -12.60 -12.92 -9.85
#